data_AF-A0A3M8ER37-F1
#
_entry.id   AF-A0A3M8ER37-F1
#
_cell.length_a   1.000
_cell.length_b   1.000
_cell.length_c   1.000
_cell.angle_alpha   90.00
_cell.angle_beta   90.00
_cell.angle_gamma   90.00
#
_symmetry.space_group_name_H-M   'P 1'
#
loop_
_entity.id
_entity.type
_entity.pdbx_description
1 polymer ?
#
loop_
_entity_poly.entity_id
_entity_poly.type
_entity_poly.pdbx_seq_one_letter_code
_entity_poly.pdbx_strand_id
1 'polypeptide(L)'
;MVQMFQSGAGHGPVITAMMVMSVPPPKLSKKEQKDFFTPSELKSTIPEGGKFILSKNVVIDGAPGAMVIYDIYQQGLDTITKARATQFVTIRNDNKIIILSFIVYKYSNNFNTLDQLQKLYLTTFKLIASSLVFNDRYN
;
A
#
# COMPACT_ATOMS: atom_id res chain seq x y z
N MET A 1 14.65 1.18 2.44
CA MET A 1 14.42 0.11 3.46
C MET A 1 13.14 -0.62 3.09
N VAL A 2 13.14 -1.96 3.15
CA VAL A 2 11.95 -2.80 2.98
C VAL A 2 11.83 -3.72 4.19
N GLN A 3 10.67 -3.73 4.83
CA GLN A 3 10.32 -4.69 5.88
C GLN A 3 9.06 -5.42 5.47
N MET A 4 9.02 -6.74 5.63
CA MET A 4 7.89 -7.58 5.21
C MET A 4 7.53 -8.54 6.33
N PHE A 5 6.23 -8.70 6.56
CA PHE A 5 5.65 -9.56 7.57
C PHE A 5 4.52 -10.37 6.95
N GLN A 6 4.43 -11.65 7.28
CA GLN A 6 3.36 -12.52 6.82
C GLN A 6 2.65 -13.16 8.02
N SER A 7 1.33 -13.18 7.97
CA SER A 7 0.52 -13.76 9.05
C SER A 7 0.70 -15.28 9.16
N GLY A 8 0.25 -15.87 10.27
CA GLY A 8 0.23 -17.34 10.44
C GLY A 8 1.61 -17.99 10.32
N ALA A 9 2.64 -17.38 10.92
CA ALA A 9 4.03 -17.85 10.86
C ALA A 9 4.58 -18.03 9.44
N GLY A 10 4.17 -17.17 8.50
CA GLY A 10 4.64 -17.23 7.10
C GLY A 10 3.72 -17.99 6.14
N HIS A 11 2.59 -18.50 6.62
CA HIS A 11 1.64 -19.26 5.80
C HIS A 11 0.25 -18.63 5.69
N GLY A 12 0.03 -17.52 6.39
CA GLY A 12 -1.24 -16.83 6.39
C GLY A 12 -1.52 -16.07 5.08
N PRO A 13 -2.78 -15.69 4.87
CA PRO A 13 -3.24 -15.07 3.62
C PRO A 13 -2.95 -13.56 3.54
N VAL A 14 -2.29 -12.99 4.55
CA VAL A 14 -2.02 -11.55 4.63
C VAL A 14 -0.52 -11.33 4.70
N ILE A 15 -0.03 -10.52 3.76
CA ILE A 15 1.33 -9.96 3.81
C ILE A 15 1.21 -8.47 4.08
N THR A 16 2.05 -7.96 4.96
CA THR A 16 2.25 -6.52 5.18
C THR A 16 3.68 -6.18 4.81
N ALA A 17 3.87 -5.14 4.01
CA ALA A 17 5.18 -4.64 3.65
C ALA A 17 5.26 -3.13 3.87
N MET A 18 6.35 -2.67 4.45
CA MET A 18 6.68 -1.25 4.56
C MET A 18 7.91 -0.97 3.71
N MET A 19 7.80 0.00 2.82
CA MET A 19 8.87 0.45 1.95
C MET A 19 9.11 1.93 2.15
N VAL A 20 10.39 2.29 2.28
CA VAL A 20 10.84 3.68 2.31
C VAL A 20 11.81 3.89 1.17
N MET A 21 11.44 4.77 0.24
CA MET A 21 12.19 5.11 -0.96
C MET A 21 12.60 6.57 -0.89
N SER A 22 13.84 6.86 -1.30
CA SER A 22 14.29 8.25 -1.43
C SER A 22 13.97 8.74 -2.84
N VAL A 23 13.40 9.94 -2.94
CA VAL A 23 13.21 10.61 -4.23
C VAL A 23 14.52 11.33 -4.57
N PRO A 24 15.09 11.08 -5.77
CA PRO A 24 16.32 11.75 -6.17
C PRO A 24 16.11 13.28 -6.25
N PRO A 25 17.16 14.09 -6.06
CA PRO A 25 17.08 15.53 -6.24
C PRO A 25 16.62 15.93 -7.66
N PRO A 26 15.94 17.08 -7.83
CA PRO A 26 15.56 18.04 -6.79
C PRO A 26 14.40 17.56 -5.90
N LYS A 27 14.18 18.23 -4.76
CA LYS A 27 13.01 17.94 -3.91
C LYS A 27 11.71 18.22 -4.67
N LEU A 28 10.71 17.35 -4.49
CA LEU A 28 9.38 17.58 -5.04
C LEU A 28 8.78 18.86 -4.46
N SER A 29 8.32 19.75 -5.34
CA SER A 29 7.54 20.92 -4.99
C SER A 29 6.21 20.51 -4.33
N LYS A 30 5.58 21.44 -3.60
CA LYS A 30 4.26 21.21 -3.00
C LYS A 30 3.19 20.83 -4.04
N LYS A 31 3.32 21.35 -5.26
CA LYS A 31 2.42 21.03 -6.37
C LYS A 31 2.62 19.59 -6.83
N GLU A 32 3.86 19.18 -7.08
CA GLU A 32 4.18 17.79 -7.47
C GLU A 32 3.77 16.79 -6.40
N GLN A 33 3.96 17.12 -5.12
CA GLN A 33 3.48 16.28 -4.02
C GLN A 33 1.95 16.12 -4.03
N LYS A 34 1.21 17.19 -4.32
CA LYS A 34 -0.25 17.14 -4.42
C LYS A 34 -0.70 16.34 -5.64
N ASP A 35 -0.04 16.56 -6.78
CA ASP A 35 -0.37 15.92 -8.06
C ASP A 35 -0.10 14.40 -7.99
N PHE A 36 0.93 13.98 -7.25
CA PHE A 36 1.24 12.56 -7.01
C PHE A 36 0.08 11.78 -6.37
N PHE A 37 -0.75 12.43 -5.54
CA PHE A 37 -1.90 11.78 -4.90
C PHE A 37 -3.17 11.80 -5.74
N THR A 38 -3.11 12.24 -7.00
CA THR A 38 -4.27 12.17 -7.89
C THR A 38 -4.57 10.72 -8.31
N PRO A 39 -5.82 10.38 -8.64
CA PRO A 39 -6.16 9.04 -9.10
C PRO A 39 -5.39 8.56 -10.34
N SER A 40 -5.03 9.45 -11.28
CA SER A 40 -4.27 9.04 -12.47
C SER A 40 -2.84 8.65 -12.12
N GLU A 41 -2.16 9.45 -11.28
CA GLU A 41 -0.81 9.14 -10.81
C GLU A 41 -0.81 7.87 -9.95
N LEU A 42 -1.75 7.74 -9.00
CA LEU A 42 -1.84 6.51 -8.21
C LEU A 42 -2.10 5.27 -9.07
N LYS A 43 -2.88 5.41 -10.14
CA LYS A 43 -3.12 4.32 -11.08
C LYS A 43 -1.86 3.95 -11.88
N SER A 44 -0.98 4.90 -12.19
CA SER A 44 0.29 4.65 -12.89
C SER A 44 1.30 3.90 -12.01
N THR A 45 1.14 3.97 -10.68
CA THR A 45 1.96 3.18 -9.73
C THR A 45 1.56 1.72 -9.59
N ILE A 46 0.42 1.30 -10.17
CA ILE A 46 -0.03 -0.09 -10.12
C ILE A 46 0.86 -0.92 -11.05
N PRO A 47 1.40 -2.07 -10.59
CA PRO A 47 2.19 -2.96 -11.43
C PRO A 47 1.47 -3.38 -12.70
N GLU A 48 2.23 -3.69 -13.76
CA GLU A 48 1.68 -4.19 -15.01
C GLU A 48 0.77 -5.41 -14.79
N GLY A 49 -0.36 -5.45 -15.52
CA GLY A 49 -1.40 -6.48 -15.33
C GLY A 49 -2.27 -6.29 -14.08
N GLY A 50 -1.99 -5.28 -13.25
CA GLY A 50 -2.81 -4.92 -12.11
C GLY A 50 -4.11 -4.22 -12.52
N LYS A 51 -5.17 -4.45 -11.75
CA LYS A 51 -6.49 -3.83 -11.95
C LYS A 51 -6.78 -2.84 -10.83
N PHE A 52 -6.82 -1.55 -11.17
CA PHE A 52 -7.27 -0.50 -10.27
C PHE A 52 -8.70 -0.75 -9.77
N ILE A 53 -8.93 -0.55 -8.47
CA ILE A 53 -10.26 -0.64 -7.84
C ILE A 53 -10.68 0.72 -7.31
N LEU A 54 -9.85 1.34 -6.47
CA LEU A 54 -10.19 2.56 -5.75
C LEU A 54 -8.91 3.34 -5.42
N SER A 55 -9.01 4.66 -5.43
CA SER A 55 -8.09 5.53 -4.69
C SER A 55 -8.87 6.52 -3.83
N LYS A 56 -8.25 6.94 -2.73
CA LYS A 56 -8.80 7.94 -1.82
C LYS A 56 -7.68 8.73 -1.15
N ASN A 57 -7.81 10.04 -1.10
CA ASN A 57 -6.90 10.88 -0.30
C ASN A 57 -7.11 10.59 1.19
N VAL A 58 -6.00 10.48 1.92
CA VAL A 58 -5.98 10.24 3.36
C VAL A 58 -4.97 11.16 4.03
N VAL A 59 -4.97 11.15 5.35
CA VAL A 59 -3.97 11.84 6.17
C VAL A 59 -3.25 10.79 6.99
N ILE A 60 -1.92 10.77 6.93
CA ILE A 60 -1.05 9.84 7.69
C ILE A 60 -0.16 10.69 8.57
N ASP A 61 -0.29 10.56 9.88
CA ASP A 61 0.43 11.38 10.87
C ASP A 61 0.34 12.89 10.58
N GLY A 62 -0.82 13.39 10.14
CA GLY A 62 -0.99 14.79 9.73
C GLY A 62 -0.30 15.18 8.41
N ALA A 63 0.27 14.25 7.65
CA ALA A 63 0.80 14.45 6.30
C ALA A 63 -0.25 14.09 5.24
N PRO A 64 -0.30 14.80 4.09
CA PRO A 64 -1.05 14.35 2.94
C PRO A 64 -0.60 12.96 2.50
N GLY A 65 -1.56 12.10 2.15
CA GLY A 65 -1.30 10.78 1.62
C GLY A 65 -2.45 10.27 0.78
N ALA A 66 -2.29 9.06 0.27
CA ALA A 66 -3.33 8.36 -0.46
C ALA A 66 -3.42 6.91 -0.04
N MET A 67 -4.64 6.38 -0.12
CA MET A 67 -4.92 4.96 -0.10
C MET A 67 -5.26 4.53 -1.53
N VAL A 68 -4.65 3.46 -2.03
CA VAL A 68 -5.01 2.84 -3.31
C VAL A 68 -5.28 1.36 -3.10
N ILE A 69 -6.33 0.85 -3.74
CA ILE A 69 -6.71 -0.56 -3.74
C ILE A 69 -6.70 -1.05 -5.18
N TYR A 70 -6.06 -2.19 -5.40
CA TYR A 70 -5.98 -2.82 -6.70
C TYR A 70 -5.81 -4.33 -6.59
N ASP A 71 -6.25 -5.06 -7.61
CA ASP A 71 -5.97 -6.48 -7.75
C ASP A 71 -4.66 -6.66 -8.54
N ILE A 72 -3.86 -7.65 -8.19
CA ILE A 72 -2.72 -8.13 -8.97
C ILE A 72 -2.78 -9.64 -9.13
N TYR A 73 -2.12 -10.12 -10.17
CA TYR A 73 -1.79 -11.54 -10.32
C TYR A 73 -0.32 -11.69 -10.00
N GLN A 74 -0.01 -12.53 -9.01
CA GLN A 74 1.37 -12.91 -8.74
C GLN A 74 1.64 -14.28 -9.35
N GLN A 75 2.58 -14.31 -10.28
CA GLN A 75 3.10 -15.53 -10.88
C GLN A 75 4.09 -16.16 -9.89
N GLY A 76 3.71 -17.28 -9.30
CA GLY A 76 4.64 -18.20 -8.66
C GLY A 76 5.27 -19.15 -9.69
N LEU A 77 6.16 -20.03 -9.21
CA LEU A 77 6.82 -21.03 -10.06
C LEU A 77 5.80 -21.95 -10.75
N ASP A 78 4.77 -22.39 -10.02
CA ASP A 78 3.80 -23.38 -10.53
C ASP A 78 2.37 -22.85 -10.64
N THR A 79 2.07 -21.67 -10.10
CA THR A 79 0.69 -21.17 -10.00
C THR A 79 0.59 -19.66 -10.14
N ILE A 80 -0.54 -19.19 -10.67
CA ILE A 80 -0.90 -17.77 -10.66
C ILE A 80 -1.87 -17.55 -9.51
N THR A 81 -1.46 -16.74 -8.53
CA THR A 81 -2.33 -16.39 -7.41
C THR A 81 -2.86 -14.97 -7.58
N LYS A 82 -4.17 -14.82 -7.53
CA LYS A 82 -4.80 -13.50 -7.50
C LYS A 82 -4.74 -12.93 -6.09
N ALA A 83 -4.28 -11.70 -5.97
CA ALA A 83 -4.21 -10.99 -4.71
C ALA A 83 -4.86 -9.61 -4.84
N ARG A 84 -5.21 -9.03 -3.69
CA ARG A 84 -5.64 -7.64 -3.58
C ARG A 84 -4.70 -6.89 -2.67
N ALA A 85 -4.15 -5.79 -3.17
CA ALA A 85 -3.31 -4.87 -2.43
C ALA A 85 -4.15 -3.68 -1.93
N THR A 86 -3.91 -3.29 -0.69
CA THR A 86 -4.27 -1.98 -0.12
C THR A 86 -2.97 -1.28 0.24
N GLN A 87 -2.65 -0.21 -0.46
CA GLN A 87 -1.45 0.58 -0.19
C GLN A 87 -1.82 1.93 0.37
N PHE A 88 -1.10 2.34 1.41
CA PHE A 88 -1.09 3.69 1.94
C PHE A 88 0.25 4.33 1.57
N VAL A 89 0.20 5.51 0.96
CA VAL A 89 1.38 6.22 0.47
C VAL A 89 1.38 7.64 1.02
N THR A 90 2.55 8.11 1.46
CA THR A 90 2.78 9.52 1.81
C THR A 90 4.19 9.95 1.42
N ILE A 91 4.38 11.25 1.24
CA ILE A 91 5.65 11.88 0.91
C ILE A 91 6.06 12.76 2.08
N ARG A 92 7.26 12.55 2.60
CA ARG A 92 7.83 13.35 3.70
C ARG A 92 8.61 14.56 3.17
N ASN A 93 8.79 15.55 4.05
CA ASN A 93 9.53 16.79 3.76
C ASN A 93 11.03 16.55 3.47
N ASP A 94 11.57 15.40 3.88
CA ASP A 94 12.92 14.94 3.56
C ASP A 94 13.01 14.20 2.21
N ASN A 95 11.99 14.36 1.35
CA ASN A 95 11.91 13.78 0.00
C ASN A 95 11.88 12.25 0.00
N LYS A 96 11.27 11.64 1.02
CA LYS A 96 11.07 10.19 1.09
C LYS A 96 9.62 9.82 0.85
N ILE A 97 9.41 8.81 0.00
CA ILE A 97 8.11 8.16 -0.17
C ILE A 97 8.05 6.99 0.80
N ILE A 98 7.00 6.96 1.60
CA ILE A 98 6.69 5.85 2.49
C ILE A 98 5.47 5.14 1.92
N ILE A 99 5.61 3.84 1.70
CA ILE A 99 4.54 2.96 1.23
C ILE A 99 4.32 1.88 2.27
N LEU A 100 3.11 1.82 2.82
CA LEU A 100 2.65 0.71 3.65
C LEU A 100 1.63 -0.10 2.83
N SER A 101 2.00 -1.33 2.49
CA SER A 101 1.21 -2.23 1.65
C SER A 101 0.67 -3.39 2.48
N PHE A 102 -0.60 -3.69 2.29
CA PHE A 102 -1.25 -4.91 2.79
C PHE A 102 -1.75 -5.70 1.59
N ILE A 103 -1.37 -6.96 1.49
CA ILE A 103 -1.73 -7.83 0.38
C ILE A 103 -2.50 -9.02 0.94
N VAL A 104 -3.71 -9.24 0.43
CA VAL A 104 -4.51 -10.42 0.75
C VAL A 104 -4.53 -11.37 -0.44
N TYR A 105 -4.20 -12.63 -0.19
CA TYR A 105 -4.15 -13.67 -1.21
C TYR A 105 -5.43 -14.50 -1.23
N LYS A 106 -5.91 -14.81 -2.44
CA LYS A 106 -6.92 -15.83 -2.63
C LYS A 106 -6.23 -17.16 -2.91
N TYR A 107 -6.05 -17.97 -1.87
CA TYR A 107 -5.62 -19.36 -2.04
C TYR A 107 -6.78 -20.25 -2.53
N SER A 108 -6.47 -21.31 -3.28
CA SER A 108 -7.45 -22.21 -3.90
C SER A 108 -8.38 -22.90 -2.90
N ASN A 109 -7.90 -23.07 -1.67
CA ASN A 109 -8.53 -23.70 -0.52
C ASN A 109 -9.28 -22.70 0.39
N ASN A 110 -9.31 -21.41 0.04
CA ASN A 110 -10.10 -20.40 0.75
C ASN A 110 -11.36 -20.05 -0.05
N PHE A 111 -12.53 -20.32 0.53
CA PHE A 111 -13.83 -20.00 -0.10
C PHE A 111 -14.15 -18.50 -0.10
N ASN A 112 -13.41 -17.69 0.67
CA ASN A 112 -13.64 -16.25 0.71
C ASN A 112 -13.18 -15.58 -0.60
N THR A 113 -13.98 -14.63 -1.07
CA THR A 113 -13.61 -13.74 -2.17
C THR A 113 -12.62 -12.67 -1.69
N LEU A 114 -11.87 -12.06 -2.62
CA LEU A 114 -11.01 -10.92 -2.30
C LEU A 114 -11.81 -9.74 -1.72
N ASP A 115 -13.08 -9.57 -2.10
CA ASP A 115 -13.94 -8.54 -1.52
C ASP A 115 -14.28 -8.84 -0.04
N GLN A 116 -14.53 -10.11 0.29
CA GLN A 116 -14.78 -10.53 1.68
C GLN A 116 -13.53 -10.36 2.54
N LEU A 117 -12.37 -10.83 2.06
CA LEU A 117 -11.09 -10.66 2.75
C LEU A 117 -10.75 -9.18 2.93
N GLN A 118 -10.95 -8.37 1.89
CA GLN A 118 -10.75 -6.93 1.97
C GLN A 118 -11.64 -6.30 3.05
N LYS A 119 -12.95 -6.59 3.05
CA LYS A 119 -13.88 -6.07 4.06
C LYS A 119 -13.46 -6.50 5.48
N LEU A 120 -13.01 -7.74 5.64
CA LEU A 120 -12.57 -8.29 6.93
C LEU A 120 -11.35 -7.54 7.48
N TYR A 121 -10.33 -7.27 6.66
CA TYR A 121 -9.06 -6.73 7.13
C TYR A 121 -8.88 -5.21 6.96
N LEU A 122 -9.67 -4.55 6.12
CA LEU A 122 -9.46 -3.13 5.78
C LEU A 122 -9.52 -2.22 7.01
N THR A 123 -10.38 -2.51 7.99
CA THR A 123 -10.43 -1.74 9.24
C THR A 123 -9.09 -1.82 9.97
N THR A 124 -8.55 -3.02 10.13
CA THR A 124 -7.23 -3.23 10.76
C THR A 124 -6.11 -2.54 9.97
N PHE A 125 -6.13 -2.63 8.64
CA PHE A 125 -5.13 -1.97 7.80
C PHE A 125 -5.13 -0.44 7.99
N LYS A 126 -6.33 0.16 8.07
CA LYS A 126 -6.49 1.59 8.35
C LYS A 126 -5.98 1.96 9.74
N LEU A 127 -6.29 1.15 10.76
CA LEU A 127 -5.80 1.39 12.13
C LEU A 127 -4.27 1.37 12.19
N ILE A 128 -3.64 0.38 11.53
CA ILE A 128 -2.18 0.31 11.45
C ILE A 128 -1.61 1.53 10.72
N ALA A 129 -2.17 1.90 9.56
CA ALA A 129 -1.73 3.09 8.82
C ALA A 129 -1.89 4.38 9.65
N SER A 130 -2.97 4.51 10.41
CA SER A 130 -3.20 5.64 11.33
C SER A 130 -2.29 5.63 12.56
N SER A 131 -1.67 4.50 12.90
CA SER A 131 -0.73 4.39 14.01
C SER A 131 0.71 4.75 13.65
N LEU A 132 1.00 5.01 12.36
CA LEU A 132 2.30 5.48 11.92
C LEU A 132 2.59 6.86 12.51
N VAL A 133 3.80 7.03 13.03
CA VAL A 133 4.32 8.29 13.57
C VAL A 133 5.67 8.57 12.92
N PHE A 134 5.88 9.79 12.43
CA PHE A 134 7.13 10.23 11.85
C PHE A 134 7.93 11.07 12.85
N ASN A 135 9.05 10.50 13.32
CA ASN A 135 9.88 11.11 14.37
C ASN A 135 10.44 12.50 14.02
N ASP A 136 10.50 12.88 12.74
CA ASP A 136 10.97 14.20 12.30
C ASP A 136 9.97 15.33 12.57
N ARG A 137 8.75 15.03 13.01
CA ARG A 137 7.74 16.03 13.40
C ARG A 137 7.82 16.47 14.85
N TYR A 138 8.59 15.76 15.68
CA TYR A 138 8.67 15.99 17.12
C TYR A 138 10.06 16.46 17.60
N ASN A 139 10.93 16.81 16.65
CA ASN A 139 12.25 17.39 16.88
C ASN A 139 12.31 18.84 16.40
#